data_AF-A0A640W5I0-F1
#
_entry.id   AF-A0A640W5I0-F1
#
_cell.length_a   1.000
_cell.length_b   1.000
_cell.length_c   1.000
_cell.angle_alpha   90.00
_cell.angle_beta   90.00
_cell.angle_gamma   90.00
#
_symmetry.space_group_name_H-M   'P 1'
#
loop_
_entity.id
_entity.type
_entity.pdbx_description
1 polymer ?
#
loop_
_entity_poly.entity_id
_entity_poly.type
_entity_poly.pdbx_seq_one_letter_code
_entity_poly.pdbx_strand_id
1 'polypeptide(L)'
;YYALTKGSGQELRNLCMQIEFKPVGKHEIVSLLRKICRAEGIEASEEALYAIAMRSNGDVRSAINDLQSLAYTKKINVNMVKFIGLQR
;
A
#
# COMPACT_ATOMS: atom_id res chain seq x y z
N TYR A 1 37.01 -14.69 2.71
CA TYR A 1 37.18 -14.39 4.13
C TYR A 1 36.20 -13.29 4.51
N TYR A 2 34.94 -13.64 4.76
CA TYR A 2 33.98 -12.74 5.41
C TYR A 2 33.49 -13.49 6.66
N ALA A 3 34.22 -13.33 7.75
CA ALA A 3 33.72 -13.76 9.05
C ALA A 3 32.59 -12.78 9.41
N LEU A 4 31.35 -13.18 9.11
CA LEU A 4 30.18 -12.59 9.77
C LEU A 4 30.30 -12.93 11.25
N THR A 5 31.02 -12.09 12.00
CA THR A 5 31.21 -12.26 13.44
C THR A 5 29.84 -12.22 14.10
N LYS A 6 29.41 -13.37 14.64
CA LYS A 6 28.14 -13.54 15.36
C LYS A 6 28.12 -12.56 16.54
N GLY A 7 27.45 -11.41 16.42
CA GLY A 7 27.33 -10.42 17.50
C GLY A 7 27.32 -8.94 17.08
N SER A 8 27.80 -8.59 15.89
CA SER A 8 27.89 -7.19 15.43
C SER A 8 26.54 -6.52 15.10
N GLY A 9 25.44 -7.27 15.11
CA GLY A 9 24.10 -6.73 14.89
C GLY A 9 23.59 -5.82 16.01
N GLN A 10 24.11 -5.98 17.24
CA GLN A 10 23.69 -5.16 18.39
C GLN A 10 24.23 -3.73 18.31
N GLU A 11 25.47 -3.56 17.83
CA GLU A 11 26.07 -2.22 17.61
C GLU A 11 25.32 -1.46 16.51
N LEU A 12 24.95 -2.13 15.42
CA LEU A 12 24.12 -1.53 14.36
C LEU A 12 22.74 -1.10 14.88
N ARG A 13 22.12 -1.89 15.76
CA ARG A 13 20.84 -1.52 16.39
C ARG A 13 20.98 -0.33 17.33
N ASN A 14 22.13 -0.15 17.99
CA ASN A 14 22.40 1.00 18.85
C ASN A 14 22.73 2.26 18.05
N LEU A 15 23.34 2.12 16.87
CA LEU A 15 23.70 3.25 15.99
C LEU A 15 22.53 3.72 15.11
N CYS A 16 21.55 2.87 14.86
CA CYS A 16 20.44 3.15 13.93
C CYS A 16 19.11 3.36 14.66
N MET A 17 18.29 4.29 14.17
CA MET A 17 16.90 4.43 14.61
C MET A 17 16.04 3.31 14.02
N GLN A 18 15.46 2.48 14.87
CA GLN A 18 14.49 1.48 14.44
C GLN A 18 13.12 2.13 14.24
N ILE A 19 12.59 2.04 13.02
CA ILE A 19 11.24 2.51 12.69
C ILE A 19 10.35 1.27 12.55
N GLU A 20 9.40 1.11 13.46
CA GLU A 20 8.41 0.04 13.39
C GLU A 20 7.31 0.39 12.40
N PHE A 21 7.11 -0.47 11.39
CA PHE A 21 5.98 -0.37 10.48
C PHE A 21 4.82 -1.21 11.02
N LYS A 22 3.76 -0.53 11.46
CA LYS A 22 2.52 -1.18 11.90
C LYS A 22 1.53 -1.26 10.73
N PRO A 23 0.71 -2.32 10.65
CA PRO A 23 -0.34 -2.40 9.65
C PRO A 23 -1.30 -1.22 9.83
N VAL A 24 -1.62 -0.56 8.72
CA VAL A 24 -2.48 0.63 8.72
C VAL A 24 -3.95 0.20 8.71
N GLY A 25 -4.79 0.92 9.44
CA GLY A 25 -6.23 0.65 9.47
C GLY A 25 -6.86 0.83 8.09
N LYS A 26 -7.85 -0.01 7.74
CA LYS A 26 -8.54 0.05 6.44
C LYS A 26 -9.11 1.44 6.14
N HIS A 27 -9.67 2.12 7.13
CA HIS A 27 -10.22 3.47 7.00
C HIS A 27 -9.15 4.51 6.66
N GLU A 28 -7.95 4.39 7.24
CA GLU A 28 -6.83 5.29 6.95
C GLU A 28 -6.32 5.07 5.53
N ILE A 29 -6.25 3.82 5.08
CA ILE A 29 -5.91 3.48 3.69
C ILE A 29 -6.93 4.09 2.74
N VAL A 30 -8.24 3.95 2.99
CA VAL A 30 -9.29 4.56 2.14
C VAL A 30 -9.16 6.08 2.10
N SER A 31 -8.90 6.71 3.25
CA SER A 31 -8.70 8.17 3.34
C SER A 31 -7.49 8.63 2.52
N LEU A 32 -6.39 7.89 2.59
CA LEU A 32 -5.19 8.14 1.80
C LEU A 32 -5.45 7.99 0.30
N LEU A 33 -6.07 6.88 -0.13
CA LEU A 33 -6.39 6.65 -1.53
C LEU A 33 -7.33 7.74 -2.08
N ARG A 34 -8.31 8.18 -1.28
CA ARG A 34 -9.19 9.31 -1.64
C ARG A 34 -8.42 10.61 -1.86
N LYS A 35 -7.43 10.90 -1.01
CA LYS A 35 -6.55 12.08 -1.17
C LYS A 35 -5.75 11.98 -2.47
N ILE A 36 -5.19 10.81 -2.78
CA ILE A 36 -4.44 10.56 -4.02
C ILE A 36 -5.34 10.76 -5.23
N CYS A 37 -6.54 10.16 -5.26
CA CYS A 37 -7.48 10.34 -6.36
C CYS A 37 -7.84 11.81 -6.60
N ARG A 38 -8.05 12.59 -5.52
CA ARG A 38 -8.30 14.04 -5.62
C ARG A 38 -7.11 14.81 -6.18
N ALA A 39 -5.90 14.46 -5.78
CA ALA A 39 -4.68 15.11 -6.26
C ALA A 39 -4.41 14.81 -7.74
N GLU A 40 -4.74 13.60 -8.20
CA GLU A 40 -4.51 13.18 -9.59
C GLU A 40 -5.72 13.41 -10.51
N GLY A 41 -6.85 13.89 -9.98
CA GLY A 41 -8.08 14.10 -10.74
C GLY A 41 -8.72 12.79 -11.24
N ILE A 42 -8.58 11.71 -10.47
CA ILE A 42 -9.17 10.40 -10.75
C ILE A 42 -10.54 10.32 -10.09
N GLU A 43 -11.55 9.94 -10.87
CA GLU A 43 -12.89 9.64 -10.35
C GLU A 43 -12.93 8.18 -9.88
N ALA A 44 -12.97 7.96 -8.56
CA ALA A 44 -13.06 6.62 -7.97
C ALA A 44 -14.29 6.49 -7.06
N SER A 45 -15.07 5.42 -7.24
CA SER A 45 -16.21 5.09 -6.38
C SER A 45 -15.75 4.70 -4.97
N GLU A 46 -16.55 5.02 -3.95
CA GLU A 46 -16.20 4.71 -2.56
C GLU A 46 -16.07 3.20 -2.33
N GLU A 47 -16.94 2.39 -2.93
CA GLU A 47 -16.86 0.93 -2.82
C GLU A 47 -15.58 0.38 -3.48
N ALA A 48 -15.09 1.04 -4.54
CA ALA A 48 -13.86 0.63 -5.22
C ALA A 48 -12.64 0.88 -4.32
N LEU A 49 -12.58 2.05 -3.67
CA LEU A 49 -11.52 2.36 -2.70
C LEU A 49 -11.54 1.40 -1.51
N TYR A 50 -12.73 1.06 -1.03
CA TYR A 50 -12.91 0.07 0.05
C TYR A 50 -12.44 -1.32 -0.34
N ALA A 51 -12.74 -1.76 -1.57
CA ALA A 51 -12.30 -3.05 -2.08
C ALA A 51 -10.77 -3.14 -2.21
N ILE A 52 -10.11 -2.05 -2.66
CA ILE A 52 -8.64 -1.97 -2.71
C ILE A 52 -8.07 -2.03 -1.29
N ALA A 53 -8.60 -1.25 -0.35
CA ALA A 53 -8.14 -1.22 1.03
C ALA A 53 -8.33 -2.58 1.73
N MET A 54 -9.45 -3.27 1.50
CA MET A 54 -9.67 -4.63 2.02
C MET A 54 -8.62 -5.63 1.51
N ARG A 55 -8.30 -5.58 0.21
CA ARG A 55 -7.31 -6.49 -0.39
C ARG A 55 -5.89 -6.23 0.11
N SER A 56 -5.57 -4.97 0.39
CA SER A 56 -4.23 -4.57 0.83
C SER A 56 -3.85 -5.05 2.25
N ASN A 57 -4.82 -5.50 3.05
CA ASN A 57 -4.61 -6.06 4.39
C ASN A 57 -3.65 -5.28 5.32
N GLY A 58 -3.70 -3.94 5.26
CA GLY A 58 -2.87 -3.07 6.09
C GLY A 58 -1.55 -2.61 5.45
N ASP A 59 -1.26 -3.05 4.23
CA ASP A 59 -0.12 -2.57 3.43
C ASP A 59 -0.54 -1.41 2.51
N VAL A 60 -0.08 -0.21 2.88
CA VAL A 60 -0.33 1.01 2.11
C VAL A 60 0.30 0.95 0.72
N ARG A 61 1.50 0.38 0.58
CA ARG A 61 2.22 0.33 -0.69
C ARG A 61 1.48 -0.53 -1.69
N SER A 62 1.03 -1.70 -1.23
CA SER A 62 0.21 -2.60 -2.04
C SER A 62 -1.09 -1.91 -2.49
N ALA A 63 -1.76 -1.16 -1.60
CA ALA A 63 -2.97 -0.42 -1.93
C ALA A 63 -2.73 0.67 -3.01
N ILE A 64 -1.64 1.42 -2.90
CA ILE A 64 -1.29 2.48 -3.87
C ILE A 64 -0.98 1.88 -5.24
N ASN A 65 -0.18 0.80 -5.29
CA ASN A 65 0.15 0.14 -6.56
C ASN A 65 -1.10 -0.41 -7.25
N ASP A 66 -2.01 -1.00 -6.49
CA ASP A 66 -3.27 -1.49 -7.02
C ASP A 66 -4.14 -0.33 -7.55
N LEU A 67 -4.18 0.81 -6.84
CA LEU A 67 -4.86 2.02 -7.32
C LEU A 67 -4.23 2.53 -8.62
N GLN A 68 -2.91 2.63 -8.67
CA GLN A 68 -2.17 3.10 -9.85
C GLN A 68 -2.39 2.19 -11.07
N SER A 69 -2.48 0.87 -10.85
CA SER A 69 -2.79 -0.10 -11.90
C SER A 69 -4.19 0.10 -12.49
N LEU A 70 -5.14 0.61 -11.70
CA LEU A 70 -6.49 0.95 -12.15
C LEU A 70 -6.59 2.36 -12.73
N ALA A 71 -5.75 3.27 -12.26
CA ALA A 71 -5.74 4.68 -12.63
C ALA A 71 -5.30 4.98 -14.07
N TYR A 72 -4.86 3.97 -14.83
CA TYR A 72 -4.61 4.10 -16.27
C TYR A 72 -5.83 4.66 -17.02
N THR A 73 -7.03 4.35 -16.55
CA THR A 73 -8.26 5.03 -16.92
C THR A 73 -8.63 6.00 -15.80
N LYS A 74 -8.91 7.27 -16.11
CA LYS A 74 -9.27 8.31 -15.12
C LYS A 74 -10.57 8.04 -14.34
N LYS A 75 -11.19 6.87 -14.56
CA LYS A 75 -12.41 6.40 -13.91
C LYS A 75 -12.21 4.99 -13.37
N ILE A 76 -12.34 4.84 -12.04
CA ILE A 76 -12.16 3.58 -11.33
C ILE A 76 -13.52 3.08 -10.83
N ASN A 77 -13.94 1.92 -11.34
CA ASN A 77 -15.16 1.22 -10.93
C ASN A 77 -14.85 -0.04 -10.12
N VAL A 78 -15.79 -0.48 -9.29
CA VAL A 78 -15.68 -1.70 -8.46
C VAL A 78 -15.37 -2.96 -9.29
N ASN A 79 -15.92 -3.05 -10.49
CA ASN A 79 -15.66 -4.18 -11.38
C ASN A 79 -14.18 -4.25 -11.79
N MET A 80 -13.52 -3.12 -12.02
CA MET A 80 -12.08 -3.10 -12.36
C MET A 80 -11.22 -3.62 -11.21
N VAL A 81 -11.62 -3.31 -9.96
CA VAL A 81 -10.92 -3.80 -8.76
C VAL A 81 -10.93 -5.33 -8.68
N LYS A 82 -11.96 -6.00 -9.22
CA LYS A 82 -12.05 -7.48 -9.24
C LYS A 82 -11.05 -8.12 -10.22
N PHE A 83 -10.68 -7.42 -11.30
CA PHE A 83 -9.77 -7.98 -12.32
C PHE A 83 -8.31 -8.08 -11.86
N ILE A 84 -7.87 -7.24 -10.91
CA ILE A 84 -6.47 -7.26 -10.42
C ILE A 84 -6.11 -8.61 -9.77
N GLY A 85 -7.08 -9.26 -9.13
CA GLY A 85 -6.86 -10.55 -8.46
C GLY A 85 -6.75 -11.75 -9.40
N LEU A 86 -7.09 -11.61 -10.69
CA LEU A 86 -7.02 -12.69 -11.69
C LEU A 86 -5.68 -12.73 -12.43
N GLN A 87 -4.78 -11.79 -12.17
CA GLN A 87 -3.50 -11.64 -12.87
C GLN A 87 -2.28 -11.82 -11.93
N ARG A 88 -2.46 -12.47 -10.78
CA ARG A 88 -1.39 -12.83 -9.85
C ARG A 88 -1.37 -14.33 -9.60
#